data_AF-A0A4Q4S4J4-F1
#
_entry.id   AF-A0A4Q4S4J4-F1
#
_cell.length_a   1.000
_cell.length_b   1.000
_cell.length_c   1.000
_cell.angle_alpha   90.00
_cell.angle_beta   90.00
_cell.angle_gamma   90.00
#
_symmetry.space_group_name_H-M   'P 1'
#
loop_
_entity.id
_entity.type
_entity.pdbx_description
1 polymer ?
#
loop_
_entity_poly.entity_id
_entity_poly.type
_entity_poly.pdbx_seq_one_letter_code
_entity_poly.pdbx_strand_id
1 'polypeptide(L)'
;MKLSILAGAAIAQLASAHYFFDVLVVDGQESKGYEFIRENTRPEKYNPTKWKNTRDDMTPDMDDFRCNKGAFESAGRTGVKEVAAGTKMAMKLGVGATMKHPGPAMVYMSKAPSSVKEYEGDGEWFKIFESGVCDPSKDFLGTAWCTWDNDRIEFTVPTDVPEGEYLIRSEHVGIHGAHGGEAEFYYGCAQVKVTGGGSGTPGPTVKFPGAYKQDDESFNFSIWGGYKEYPMPGPAVWTGGNSGGAQSPAQTPTEDTTSPAPSSAPSSAPSSAPVASEAVAHNAENCNGGKAKRGRRAFREALLRKE
;
A
#
# COMPACT_ATOMS: atom_id res chain seq x y z
N MET A 1 39.54 -47.94 -1.47
CA MET A 1 38.24 -47.36 -1.88
C MET A 1 37.99 -46.13 -1.02
N LYS A 2 37.93 -44.93 -1.62
CA LYS A 2 37.62 -43.68 -0.93
C LYS A 2 36.18 -43.29 -1.30
N LEU A 3 35.25 -43.35 -0.35
CA LEU A 3 33.93 -42.72 -0.51
C LEU A 3 34.02 -41.29 0.01
N SER A 4 33.94 -40.33 -0.90
CA SER A 4 33.69 -38.93 -0.56
C SER A 4 32.18 -38.72 -0.43
N ILE A 5 31.71 -38.35 0.76
CA ILE A 5 30.32 -37.94 0.99
C ILE A 5 30.25 -36.42 0.78
N LEU A 6 29.58 -36.00 -0.30
CA LEU A 6 29.16 -34.62 -0.52
C LEU A 6 27.89 -34.36 0.29
N ALA A 7 27.99 -33.58 1.36
CA ALA A 7 26.83 -33.06 2.07
C ALA A 7 26.33 -31.79 1.35
N GLY A 8 25.21 -31.91 0.63
CA GLY A 8 24.52 -30.77 0.05
C GLY A 8 23.71 -30.03 1.13
N ALA A 9 24.04 -28.77 1.39
CA ALA A 9 23.23 -27.91 2.24
C ALA A 9 22.01 -27.42 1.43
N ALA A 10 20.83 -27.95 1.73
CA ALA A 10 19.57 -27.41 1.23
C ALA A 10 19.25 -26.12 2.00
N ILE A 11 19.42 -24.96 1.35
CA ILE A 11 18.94 -23.68 1.87
C ILE A 11 17.44 -23.62 1.55
N ALA A 12 16.60 -23.86 2.56
CA ALA A 12 15.17 -23.60 2.43
C ALA A 12 14.96 -22.08 2.33
N GLN A 13 14.46 -21.61 1.19
CA GLN A 13 13.99 -20.23 1.06
C GLN A 13 12.73 -20.09 1.92
N LEU A 14 12.88 -19.48 3.10
CA LEU A 14 11.74 -18.99 3.87
C LEU A 14 11.16 -17.80 3.09
N ALA A 15 10.06 -18.04 2.36
CA ALA A 15 9.30 -16.96 1.76
C ALA A 15 8.65 -16.15 2.89
N SER A 16 9.30 -15.07 3.31
CA SER A 16 8.65 -14.04 4.12
C SER A 16 7.72 -13.26 3.20
N ALA A 17 6.41 -13.36 3.42
CA ALA A 17 5.44 -12.50 2.72
C ALA A 17 5.47 -11.06 3.23
N HIS A 18 6.13 -10.82 4.37
CA HIS A 18 6.33 -9.50 4.96
C HIS A 18 7.63 -8.87 4.43
N TYR A 19 7.60 -7.57 4.16
CA TYR A 19 8.70 -6.84 3.53
C TYR A 19 8.77 -5.38 4.03
N PHE A 20 9.81 -4.66 3.62
CA PHE A 20 10.01 -3.25 3.94
C PHE A 20 10.77 -2.57 2.80
N PHE A 21 10.64 -1.25 2.68
CA PHE A 21 11.39 -0.45 1.72
C PHE A 21 12.70 0.05 2.34
N ASP A 22 13.81 -0.09 1.62
CA ASP A 22 15.13 0.42 2.05
C ASP A 22 15.98 0.98 0.90
N VAL A 23 15.63 0.70 -0.36
CA VAL A 23 16.37 1.20 -1.53
C VAL A 23 15.56 2.25 -2.28
N LEU A 24 16.17 3.42 -2.51
CA LEU A 24 15.62 4.44 -3.39
C LEU A 24 16.17 4.22 -4.80
N VAL A 25 15.29 4.25 -5.79
CA VAL A 25 15.65 4.16 -7.21
C VAL A 25 15.36 5.50 -7.86
N VAL A 26 16.34 6.08 -8.55
CA VAL A 26 16.21 7.36 -9.26
C VAL A 26 16.75 7.18 -10.66
N ASP A 27 15.91 7.39 -11.69
CA ASP A 27 16.25 7.16 -13.10
C ASP A 27 16.93 5.80 -13.34
N GLY A 28 16.39 4.77 -12.69
CA GLY A 28 16.88 3.38 -12.78
C GLY A 28 18.11 3.06 -11.94
N GLN A 29 18.72 4.03 -11.24
CA GLN A 29 19.88 3.81 -10.37
C GLN A 29 19.44 3.53 -8.94
N GLU A 30 19.86 2.38 -8.40
CA GLU A 30 19.56 1.96 -7.02
C GLU A 30 20.58 2.56 -6.02
N SER A 31 20.09 3.13 -4.92
CA SER A 31 20.92 3.58 -3.80
C SER A 31 21.40 2.41 -2.93
N LYS A 32 22.27 2.69 -1.96
CA LYS A 32 22.46 1.76 -0.83
C LYS A 32 21.20 1.70 0.02
N GLY A 33 21.02 0.59 0.73
CA GLY A 33 19.96 0.43 1.72
C GLY A 33 20.02 1.53 2.78
N TYR A 34 18.87 2.16 3.06
CA TYR A 34 18.69 3.28 3.98
C TYR A 34 19.55 4.52 3.71
N GLU A 35 20.10 4.67 2.50
CA GLU A 35 20.88 5.87 2.15
C GLU A 35 20.00 7.12 2.15
N PHE A 36 18.82 7.03 1.55
CA PHE A 36 17.85 8.13 1.42
C PHE A 36 16.48 7.82 2.01
N ILE A 37 16.28 6.60 2.52
CA ILE A 37 15.05 6.15 3.17
C ILE A 37 15.29 6.08 4.68
N ARG A 38 14.36 6.65 5.46
CA ARG A 38 14.41 6.59 6.92
C ARG A 38 14.32 5.15 7.40
N GLU A 39 15.21 4.81 8.31
CA GLU A 39 15.30 3.49 8.91
C GLU A 39 14.40 3.41 10.16
N ASN A 40 13.49 2.44 10.20
CA ASN A 40 12.65 2.17 11.37
C ASN A 40 13.40 1.37 12.45
N THR A 41 12.92 1.46 13.68
CA THR A 41 13.53 0.85 14.88
C THR A 41 12.90 -0.49 15.27
N ARG A 42 12.05 -1.09 14.42
CA ARG A 42 11.41 -2.37 14.75
C ARG A 42 12.44 -3.49 14.90
N PRO A 43 12.26 -4.41 15.86
CA PRO A 43 13.08 -5.62 15.96
C PRO A 43 13.06 -6.42 14.65
N GLU A 44 11.86 -6.65 14.09
CA GLU A 44 11.67 -7.17 12.74
C GLU A 44 11.16 -6.06 11.80
N LYS A 45 12.08 -5.50 11.02
CA LYS A 45 11.83 -4.38 10.08
C LYS A 45 10.68 -4.63 9.09
N TYR A 46 10.41 -5.89 8.79
CA TYR A 46 9.36 -6.32 7.86
C TYR A 46 7.96 -6.40 8.49
N ASN A 47 7.80 -6.27 9.82
CA ASN A 47 6.47 -6.36 10.43
C ASN A 47 5.52 -5.27 9.91
N PRO A 48 4.29 -5.61 9.51
CA PRO A 48 3.29 -4.63 9.12
C PRO A 48 2.77 -3.85 10.33
N THR A 49 2.27 -2.64 10.07
CA THR A 49 1.32 -1.98 10.98
C THR A 49 -0.08 -2.53 10.75
N LYS A 50 -0.87 -2.71 11.81
CA LYS A 50 -2.26 -3.21 11.77
C LYS A 50 -3.08 -2.56 12.88
N TRP A 51 -4.41 -2.47 12.74
CA TRP A 51 -5.28 -2.13 13.88
C TRP A 51 -5.59 -3.32 14.78
N LYS A 52 -5.74 -4.51 14.20
CA LYS A 52 -5.98 -5.77 14.92
C LYS A 52 -4.76 -6.69 14.82
N ASN A 53 -4.52 -7.48 15.87
CA ASN A 53 -3.33 -8.33 16.00
C ASN A 53 -2.05 -7.52 15.77
N THR A 54 -1.97 -6.40 16.50
CA THR A 54 -0.88 -5.43 16.43
C THR A 54 0.48 -6.08 16.68
N ARG A 55 1.49 -5.54 16.01
CA ARG A 55 2.90 -5.91 16.22
C ARG A 55 3.68 -4.67 16.59
N ASP A 56 4.66 -4.84 17.47
CA ASP A 56 5.54 -3.77 17.94
C ASP A 56 4.75 -2.57 18.51
N ASP A 57 3.60 -2.81 19.15
CA ASP A 57 2.68 -1.78 19.66
C ASP A 57 2.32 -0.70 18.63
N MET A 58 2.29 -1.05 17.33
CA MET A 58 2.08 -0.10 16.25
C MET A 58 0.68 -0.22 15.63
N THR A 59 -0.09 0.88 15.65
CA THR A 59 -1.35 1.03 14.88
C THR A 59 -1.27 2.20 13.89
N PRO A 60 -2.17 2.26 12.88
CA PRO A 60 -2.28 3.40 11.98
C PRO A 60 -2.67 4.74 12.64
N ASP A 61 -3.13 4.72 13.89
CA ASP A 61 -3.62 5.91 14.60
C ASP A 61 -2.51 6.67 15.35
N MET A 62 -1.26 6.18 15.29
CA MET A 62 -0.12 6.76 15.99
C MET A 62 0.72 7.65 15.07
N ASP A 63 1.43 8.61 15.66
CA ASP A 63 2.27 9.56 14.92
C ASP A 63 3.33 8.89 14.03
N ASP A 64 3.91 7.79 14.50
CA ASP A 64 4.87 7.01 13.73
C ASP A 64 4.28 6.40 12.43
N PHE A 65 2.95 6.40 12.25
CA PHE A 65 2.31 5.91 11.02
C PHE A 65 2.63 6.77 9.79
N ARG A 66 3.20 7.96 10.01
CA ARG A 66 3.80 8.79 8.95
C ARG A 66 4.86 8.02 8.18
N CYS A 67 5.88 7.51 8.88
CA CYS A 67 7.10 6.98 8.26
C CYS A 67 7.61 5.64 8.81
N ASN A 68 6.82 4.99 9.68
CA ASN A 68 7.05 3.73 10.38
C ASN A 68 7.73 3.95 11.75
N LYS A 69 7.62 2.94 12.63
CA LYS A 69 7.99 3.02 14.05
C LYS A 69 9.42 3.53 14.25
N GLY A 70 9.57 4.63 14.99
CA GLY A 70 10.84 5.27 15.30
C GLY A 70 11.64 5.78 14.10
N ALA A 71 11.05 5.84 12.89
CA ALA A 71 11.79 6.23 11.69
C ALA A 71 12.36 7.66 11.78
N PHE A 72 11.75 8.54 12.56
CA PHE A 72 12.24 9.90 12.79
C PHE A 72 13.61 9.93 13.48
N GLU A 73 13.94 8.93 14.32
CA GLU A 73 15.26 8.84 14.97
C GLU A 73 16.42 8.75 13.96
N SER A 74 16.13 8.26 12.75
CA SER A 74 17.11 8.18 11.65
C SER A 74 17.16 9.43 10.77
N ALA A 75 16.24 10.39 10.91
CA ALA A 75 16.08 11.50 9.97
C ALA A 75 17.35 12.34 9.81
N GLY A 76 18.00 12.70 10.93
CA GLY A 76 19.22 13.50 10.94
C GLY A 76 20.39 12.85 10.18
N ARG A 77 20.49 11.51 10.22
CA ARG A 77 21.56 10.74 9.55
C ARG A 77 21.20 10.22 8.16
N THR A 78 19.91 10.19 7.81
CA THR A 78 19.45 9.81 6.46
C THR A 78 19.84 10.90 5.46
N GLY A 79 20.34 10.52 4.29
CA GLY A 79 20.70 11.45 3.22
C GLY A 79 19.48 12.19 2.66
N VAL A 80 19.71 13.26 1.90
CA VAL A 80 18.65 13.96 1.14
C VAL A 80 19.02 13.86 -0.33
N LYS A 81 18.18 13.19 -1.12
CA LYS A 81 18.44 13.01 -2.56
C LYS A 81 17.88 14.21 -3.34
N GLU A 82 18.75 14.95 -4.01
CA GLU A 82 18.28 15.95 -4.98
C GLU A 82 17.70 15.26 -6.21
N VAL A 83 16.49 15.66 -6.62
CA VAL A 83 15.75 15.14 -7.77
C VAL A 83 15.06 16.29 -8.50
N ALA A 84 15.01 16.23 -9.83
CA ALA A 84 14.21 17.18 -10.59
C ALA A 84 12.72 16.80 -10.53
N ALA A 85 11.83 17.78 -10.62
CA ALA A 85 10.43 17.49 -10.90
C ALA A 85 10.32 16.77 -12.26
N GLY A 86 9.40 15.80 -12.36
CA GLY A 86 9.30 14.89 -13.52
C GLY A 86 10.24 13.68 -13.48
N THR A 87 11.16 13.58 -12.52
CA THR A 87 12.05 12.40 -12.39
C THR A 87 11.25 11.14 -12.07
N LYS A 88 11.58 10.03 -12.76
CA LYS A 88 11.04 8.70 -12.44
C LYS A 88 11.77 8.15 -11.21
N MET A 89 11.00 7.75 -10.22
CA MET A 89 11.52 7.21 -8.97
C MET A 89 10.85 5.88 -8.63
N ALA A 90 11.47 5.12 -7.73
CA ALA A 90 10.82 4.02 -7.06
C ALA A 90 11.33 3.85 -5.63
N MET A 91 10.47 3.37 -4.74
CA MET A 91 10.93 2.77 -3.48
C MET A 91 10.88 1.25 -3.63
N LYS A 92 12.05 0.64 -3.47
CA LYS A 92 12.28 -0.80 -3.65
C LYS A 92 12.36 -1.51 -2.31
N LEU A 93 11.85 -2.73 -2.28
CA LEU A 93 11.88 -3.62 -1.14
C LEU A 93 13.30 -4.13 -0.85
N GLY A 94 13.61 -4.26 0.43
CA GLY A 94 14.89 -4.78 0.89
C GLY A 94 15.04 -6.28 0.68
N VAL A 95 16.27 -6.75 0.86
CA VAL A 95 16.66 -8.18 0.87
C VAL A 95 16.19 -9.02 -0.33
N GLY A 96 15.95 -8.37 -1.47
CA GLY A 96 15.48 -9.03 -2.69
C GLY A 96 14.03 -9.53 -2.61
N ALA A 97 13.23 -8.95 -1.71
CA ALA A 97 11.82 -9.30 -1.58
C ALA A 97 10.98 -8.77 -2.76
N THR A 98 9.83 -9.41 -2.94
CA THR A 98 8.76 -9.00 -3.86
C THR A 98 7.45 -8.94 -3.09
N MET A 99 6.53 -8.05 -3.48
CA MET A 99 5.20 -7.98 -2.85
C MET A 99 4.41 -9.25 -3.13
N LYS A 100 4.16 -10.05 -2.09
CA LYS A 100 3.39 -11.32 -2.14
C LYS A 100 2.06 -11.28 -1.40
N HIS A 101 1.59 -10.08 -1.08
CA HIS A 101 0.23 -9.85 -0.60
C HIS A 101 -0.58 -9.14 -1.69
N PRO A 102 -1.84 -9.53 -1.93
CA PRO A 102 -2.71 -8.77 -2.80
C PRO A 102 -3.05 -7.43 -2.14
N GLY A 103 -3.08 -6.36 -2.94
CA GLY A 103 -3.56 -5.07 -2.49
C GLY A 103 -2.93 -3.87 -3.20
N PRO A 104 -3.40 -2.66 -2.89
CA PRO A 104 -3.02 -1.45 -3.59
C PRO A 104 -1.67 -0.92 -3.12
N ALA A 105 -1.05 -0.09 -3.96
CA ALA A 105 0.05 0.77 -3.58
C ALA A 105 -0.30 2.25 -3.77
N MET A 106 0.22 3.10 -2.89
CA MET A 106 0.05 4.55 -2.93
C MET A 106 1.38 5.24 -2.65
N VAL A 107 1.56 6.43 -3.22
CA VAL A 107 2.69 7.31 -2.90
C VAL A 107 2.19 8.69 -2.56
N TYR A 108 2.68 9.23 -1.45
CA TYR A 108 2.35 10.56 -0.95
C TYR A 108 3.60 11.41 -0.84
N MET A 109 3.44 12.71 -0.99
CA MET A 109 4.49 13.70 -0.70
C MET A 109 4.02 14.65 0.39
N SER A 110 4.94 15.07 1.25
CA SER A 110 4.72 16.14 2.22
C SER A 110 5.93 17.06 2.27
N LYS A 111 5.67 18.36 2.09
CA LYS A 111 6.72 19.38 2.07
C LYS A 111 7.17 19.69 3.48
N ALA A 112 8.47 19.63 3.73
CA ALA A 112 9.03 20.12 4.99
C ALA A 112 8.89 21.65 5.07
N PRO A 113 8.49 22.21 6.23
CA PRO A 113 8.51 23.66 6.44
C PRO A 113 9.92 24.26 6.29
N SER A 114 10.95 23.46 6.59
CA SER A 114 12.36 23.79 6.44
C SER A 114 13.14 22.58 5.91
N SER A 115 13.78 21.82 6.79
CA SER A 115 14.63 20.68 6.47
C SER A 115 13.90 19.36 6.69
N VAL A 116 13.99 18.42 5.75
CA VAL A 116 13.47 17.06 5.95
C VAL A 116 14.24 16.28 7.00
N LYS A 117 15.43 16.74 7.44
CA LYS A 117 16.17 16.08 8.53
C LYS A 117 15.57 16.36 9.91
N GLU A 118 14.77 17.42 10.03
CA GLU A 118 14.13 17.86 11.28
C GLU A 118 12.60 17.73 11.23
N TYR A 119 12.05 17.41 10.05
CA TYR A 119 10.61 17.33 9.83
C TYR A 119 10.04 15.94 10.19
N GLU A 120 9.09 15.88 11.12
CA GLU A 120 8.46 14.62 11.51
C GLU A 120 7.45 14.08 10.48
N GLY A 121 6.96 14.92 9.58
CA GLY A 121 5.86 14.56 8.67
C GLY A 121 4.47 14.93 9.20
N ASP A 122 4.37 15.86 10.16
CA ASP A 122 3.15 16.32 10.83
C ASP A 122 2.33 17.36 10.03
N GLY A 123 2.84 17.76 8.87
CA GLY A 123 2.16 18.64 7.92
C GLY A 123 1.21 17.91 6.97
N GLU A 124 0.83 18.61 5.90
CA GLU A 124 -0.09 18.12 4.89
C GLU A 124 0.58 17.12 3.93
N TRP A 125 -0.14 16.06 3.59
CA TRP A 125 0.26 15.04 2.62
C TRP A 125 -0.70 15.05 1.43
N PHE A 126 -0.16 15.04 0.22
CA PHE A 126 -0.94 14.87 -1.01
C PHE A 126 -0.50 13.59 -1.71
N LYS A 127 -1.46 12.87 -2.30
CA LYS A 127 -1.20 11.65 -3.06
C LYS A 127 -0.70 12.01 -4.45
N ILE A 128 0.40 11.40 -4.90
CA ILE A 128 0.96 11.62 -6.25
C ILE A 128 0.86 10.39 -7.15
N PHE A 129 0.56 9.23 -6.57
CA PHE A 129 0.42 7.99 -7.30
C PHE A 129 -0.48 7.02 -6.52
N GLU A 130 -1.22 6.21 -7.26
CA GLU A 130 -1.81 4.98 -6.75
C GLU A 130 -1.87 3.90 -7.83
N SER A 131 -1.96 2.66 -7.38
CA SER A 131 -2.23 1.51 -8.22
C SER A 131 -3.07 0.49 -7.45
N GLY A 132 -4.03 -0.13 -8.14
CA GLY A 132 -4.90 -1.15 -7.60
C GLY A 132 -4.86 -2.42 -8.45
N VAL A 133 -6.02 -2.84 -8.96
CA VAL A 133 -6.15 -3.99 -9.87
C VAL A 133 -5.77 -3.57 -11.29
N CYS A 134 -4.80 -4.23 -11.93
CA CYS A 134 -4.48 -4.03 -13.35
C CYS A 134 -5.24 -4.97 -14.27
N ASP A 135 -5.56 -6.18 -13.79
CA ASP A 135 -6.11 -7.23 -14.64
C ASP A 135 -7.18 -8.01 -13.88
N PRO A 136 -8.46 -7.58 -13.95
CA PRO A 136 -9.55 -8.23 -13.23
C PRO A 136 -9.86 -9.64 -13.75
N SER A 137 -9.26 -10.07 -14.87
CA SER A 137 -9.40 -11.43 -15.40
C SER A 137 -8.47 -12.45 -14.72
N LYS A 138 -7.45 -11.98 -13.99
CA LYS A 138 -6.48 -12.81 -13.28
C LYS A 138 -6.93 -13.14 -11.86
N ASP A 139 -6.13 -13.97 -11.18
CA ASP A 139 -6.38 -14.33 -9.78
C ASP A 139 -6.39 -13.08 -8.88
N PHE A 140 -7.57 -12.77 -8.34
CA PHE A 140 -7.77 -11.63 -7.47
C PHE A 140 -7.04 -11.77 -6.13
N LEU A 141 -6.64 -12.99 -5.74
CA LEU A 141 -5.82 -13.24 -4.56
C LEU A 141 -4.32 -13.01 -4.82
N GLY A 142 -3.93 -12.65 -6.04
CA GLY A 142 -2.55 -12.30 -6.37
C GLY A 142 -2.40 -11.53 -7.66
N THR A 143 -2.22 -12.24 -8.77
CA THR A 143 -1.77 -11.67 -10.06
C THR A 143 -2.69 -10.64 -10.73
N ALA A 144 -3.90 -10.40 -10.21
CA ALA A 144 -4.75 -9.30 -10.67
C ALA A 144 -4.26 -7.91 -10.24
N TRP A 145 -3.44 -7.84 -9.17
CA TRP A 145 -2.96 -6.58 -8.60
C TRP A 145 -1.71 -6.08 -9.31
N CYS A 146 -1.64 -4.78 -9.57
CA CYS A 146 -0.47 -4.14 -10.19
C CYS A 146 0.82 -4.40 -9.40
N THR A 147 0.70 -4.55 -8.09
CA THR A 147 1.81 -4.69 -7.13
C THR A 147 2.33 -6.11 -7.04
N TRP A 148 1.56 -7.11 -7.48
CA TRP A 148 1.89 -8.51 -7.26
C TRP A 148 3.21 -8.89 -7.92
N ASP A 149 4.09 -9.51 -7.13
CA ASP A 149 5.44 -9.93 -7.54
C ASP A 149 6.39 -8.81 -7.97
N ASN A 150 6.02 -7.54 -7.75
CA ASN A 150 6.94 -6.44 -7.98
C ASN A 150 7.87 -6.26 -6.77
N ASP A 151 9.12 -5.89 -7.03
CA ASP A 151 10.12 -5.57 -6.01
C ASP A 151 10.08 -4.09 -5.58
N ARG A 152 9.25 -3.26 -6.23
CA ARG A 152 9.22 -1.81 -6.00
C ARG A 152 7.87 -1.18 -6.33
N ILE A 153 7.62 0.01 -5.76
CA ILE A 153 6.55 0.92 -6.18
C ILE A 153 7.19 2.03 -7.00
N GLU A 154 6.88 2.07 -8.29
CA GLU A 154 7.37 3.10 -9.22
C GLU A 154 6.38 4.28 -9.32
N PHE A 155 6.90 5.49 -9.40
CA PHE A 155 6.13 6.71 -9.54
C PHE A 155 6.96 7.80 -10.25
N THR A 156 6.32 8.92 -10.58
CA THR A 156 6.99 10.10 -11.14
C THR A 156 6.72 11.29 -10.24
N VAL A 157 7.74 12.08 -9.92
CA VAL A 157 7.56 13.33 -9.17
C VAL A 157 6.76 14.30 -10.07
N PRO A 158 5.58 14.83 -9.65
CA PRO A 158 4.81 15.72 -10.50
C PRO A 158 5.62 16.95 -10.92
N THR A 159 5.52 17.36 -12.19
CA THR A 159 6.29 18.50 -12.74
C THR A 159 5.93 19.82 -12.06
N ASP A 160 4.67 19.98 -11.65
CA ASP A 160 4.17 21.22 -11.05
C ASP A 160 4.41 21.30 -9.54
N VAL A 161 5.04 20.29 -8.93
CA VAL A 161 5.30 20.30 -7.49
C VAL A 161 6.17 21.50 -7.13
N PRO A 162 5.86 22.25 -6.07
CA PRO A 162 6.76 23.32 -5.62
C PRO A 162 8.15 22.79 -5.30
N GLU A 163 9.17 23.61 -5.53
CA GLU A 163 10.53 23.26 -5.10
C GLU A 163 10.63 23.22 -3.57
N GLY A 164 11.52 22.39 -3.05
CA GLY A 164 11.78 22.28 -1.61
C GLY A 164 12.14 20.87 -1.17
N GLU A 165 12.28 20.68 0.14
CA GLU A 165 12.53 19.36 0.71
C GLU A 165 11.21 18.66 1.05
N TYR A 166 11.12 17.36 0.71
CA TYR A 166 9.93 16.55 0.89
C TYR A 166 10.24 15.21 1.53
N LEU A 167 9.29 14.74 2.35
CA LEU A 167 9.14 13.31 2.60
C LEU A 167 8.30 12.71 1.48
N ILE A 168 8.78 11.62 0.89
CA ILE A 168 8.00 10.78 -0.02
C ILE A 168 7.67 9.47 0.69
N ARG A 169 6.39 9.22 0.95
CA ARG A 169 5.89 8.02 1.61
C ARG A 169 5.36 7.05 0.57
N SER A 170 6.06 5.95 0.32
CA SER A 170 5.51 4.83 -0.44
C SER A 170 4.87 3.82 0.50
N GLU A 171 3.71 3.32 0.13
CA GLU A 171 2.92 2.39 0.92
C GLU A 171 2.33 1.28 0.04
N HIS A 172 2.42 0.06 0.52
CA HIS A 172 1.64 -1.07 0.02
C HIS A 172 0.75 -1.58 1.14
N VAL A 173 -0.52 -1.87 0.84
CA VAL A 173 -1.49 -2.38 1.81
C VAL A 173 -1.87 -3.81 1.45
N GLY A 174 -1.46 -4.78 2.27
CA GLY A 174 -1.91 -6.16 2.13
C GLY A 174 -3.35 -6.33 2.64
N ILE A 175 -4.27 -6.74 1.76
CA ILE A 175 -5.71 -6.81 2.08
C ILE A 175 -6.25 -8.24 2.25
N HIS A 176 -5.38 -9.26 2.28
CA HIS A 176 -5.78 -10.66 2.45
C HIS A 176 -6.56 -10.93 3.74
N GLY A 177 -6.31 -10.14 4.80
CA GLY A 177 -7.05 -10.16 6.08
C GLY A 177 -8.05 -9.01 6.26
N ALA A 178 -8.24 -8.14 5.27
CA ALA A 178 -9.00 -6.89 5.43
C ALA A 178 -10.45 -7.14 5.88
N HIS A 179 -11.15 -8.13 5.34
CA HIS A 179 -12.51 -8.52 5.79
C HIS A 179 -12.66 -8.79 7.31
N GLY A 180 -11.56 -9.08 8.03
CA GLY A 180 -11.53 -9.22 9.49
C GLY A 180 -11.10 -7.97 10.25
N GLY A 181 -10.84 -6.86 9.57
CA GLY A 181 -10.17 -5.66 10.08
C GLY A 181 -8.67 -5.84 10.27
N GLU A 182 -8.06 -6.77 9.53
CA GLU A 182 -6.63 -7.15 9.65
C GLU A 182 -5.80 -6.72 8.44
N ALA A 183 -6.15 -5.62 7.77
CA ALA A 183 -5.32 -5.03 6.74
C ALA A 183 -3.89 -4.74 7.25
N GLU A 184 -2.91 -4.92 6.37
CA GLU A 184 -1.49 -4.85 6.70
C GLU A 184 -0.80 -3.73 5.95
N PHE A 185 -0.29 -2.73 6.67
CA PHE A 185 0.35 -1.57 6.08
C PHE A 185 1.87 -1.72 6.08
N TYR A 186 2.46 -1.62 4.89
CA TYR A 186 3.90 -1.66 4.64
C TYR A 186 4.33 -0.34 4.01
N TYR A 187 5.08 0.48 4.72
CA TYR A 187 5.39 1.84 4.29
C TYR A 187 6.73 2.33 4.83
N GLY A 188 7.28 3.35 4.19
CA GLY A 188 8.49 4.05 4.60
C GLY A 188 8.61 5.40 3.88
N CYS A 189 9.51 6.25 4.38
CA CYS A 189 9.70 7.60 3.84
C CYS A 189 11.10 7.80 3.28
N ALA A 190 11.17 8.25 2.03
CA ALA A 190 12.39 8.80 1.43
C ALA A 190 12.51 10.31 1.70
N GLN A 191 13.74 10.80 1.81
CA GLN A 191 14.07 12.21 1.95
C GLN A 191 14.60 12.75 0.63
N VAL A 192 13.90 13.72 0.04
CA VAL A 192 14.29 14.33 -1.23
C VAL A 192 14.29 15.84 -1.16
N LYS A 193 15.07 16.45 -2.06
CA LYS A 193 14.98 17.87 -2.39
C LYS A 193 14.58 17.99 -3.85
N VAL A 194 13.39 18.52 -4.11
CA VAL A 194 12.89 18.72 -5.46
C VAL A 194 13.39 20.05 -6.03
N THR A 195 13.94 19.98 -7.24
CA THR A 195 14.39 21.13 -8.04
C THR A 195 13.65 21.18 -9.38
N GLY A 196 13.62 22.35 -10.04
CA GLY A 196 12.96 22.51 -11.34
C GLY A 196 11.45 22.30 -11.28
N GLY A 197 10.86 22.51 -10.11
CA GLY A 197 9.43 22.37 -9.85
C GLY A 197 8.59 23.53 -10.37
N GLY A 198 7.27 23.43 -10.24
CA GLY A 198 6.31 24.43 -10.67
C GLY A 198 5.72 25.26 -9.54
N SER A 199 4.70 26.06 -9.86
CA SER A 199 3.92 26.85 -8.91
C SER A 199 2.58 26.20 -8.56
N GLY A 200 2.51 24.87 -8.63
CA GLY A 200 1.30 24.10 -8.33
C GLY A 200 0.87 24.27 -6.88
N THR A 201 -0.40 24.01 -6.61
CA THR A 201 -0.93 23.92 -5.26
C THR A 201 -1.39 22.49 -5.06
N PRO A 202 -0.60 21.64 -4.37
CA PRO A 202 -0.96 20.24 -4.19
C PRO A 202 -2.23 20.08 -3.35
N GLY A 203 -3.14 19.24 -3.84
CA GLY A 203 -4.36 18.90 -3.13
C GLY A 203 -5.28 17.97 -3.94
N PRO A 204 -6.26 17.32 -3.31
CA PRO A 204 -6.61 17.41 -1.88
C PRO A 204 -5.53 16.85 -0.95
N THR A 205 -5.45 17.38 0.29
CA THR A 205 -4.47 16.95 1.29
C THR A 205 -5.12 16.19 2.46
N VAL A 206 -4.30 15.41 3.15
CA VAL A 206 -4.63 14.67 4.38
C VAL A 206 -3.47 14.72 5.37
N LYS A 207 -3.68 14.22 6.60
CA LYS A 207 -2.62 14.04 7.59
C LYS A 207 -2.46 12.58 7.99
N PHE A 208 -1.25 12.18 8.35
CA PHE A 208 -1.00 10.90 9.00
C PHE A 208 -0.53 11.15 10.45
N PRO A 209 -1.16 10.52 11.46
CA PRO A 209 -2.42 9.76 11.40
C PRO A 209 -3.63 10.63 11.04
N GLY A 210 -4.76 10.00 10.70
CA GLY A 210 -6.04 10.66 10.40
C GLY A 210 -6.55 10.52 8.97
N ALA A 211 -5.66 10.20 8.01
CA ALA A 211 -6.03 9.93 6.62
C ALA A 211 -6.86 8.65 6.45
N TYR A 212 -6.65 7.69 7.35
CA TYR A 212 -7.29 6.37 7.35
C TYR A 212 -8.00 6.13 8.68
N LYS A 213 -9.10 5.38 8.62
CA LYS A 213 -9.86 4.93 9.78
C LYS A 213 -10.01 3.42 9.76
N GLN A 214 -10.09 2.83 10.95
CA GLN A 214 -10.22 1.39 11.11
C GLN A 214 -11.47 0.82 10.41
N ASP A 215 -12.54 1.61 10.28
CA ASP A 215 -13.81 1.24 9.66
C ASP A 215 -13.93 1.65 8.19
N ASP A 216 -12.90 2.23 7.57
CA ASP A 216 -12.91 2.52 6.13
C ASP A 216 -13.11 1.21 5.33
N GLU A 217 -13.92 1.30 4.27
CA GLU A 217 -14.27 0.15 3.42
C GLU A 217 -13.03 -0.54 2.84
N SER A 218 -12.01 0.24 2.47
CA SER A 218 -10.71 -0.22 1.95
C SER A 218 -10.03 -1.24 2.86
N PHE A 219 -10.17 -1.06 4.18
CA PHE A 219 -9.49 -1.89 5.19
C PHE A 219 -10.40 -2.95 5.82
N ASN A 220 -11.67 -2.98 5.41
CA ASN A 220 -12.66 -4.00 5.75
C ASN A 220 -13.14 -4.79 4.51
N PHE A 221 -12.46 -4.60 3.37
CA PHE A 221 -12.81 -5.19 2.08
C PHE A 221 -12.63 -6.71 2.07
N SER A 222 -13.56 -7.41 1.42
CA SER A 222 -13.47 -8.86 1.19
C SER A 222 -13.03 -9.19 -0.23
N ILE A 223 -11.77 -9.63 -0.34
CA ILE A 223 -11.15 -10.12 -1.57
C ILE A 223 -11.65 -11.52 -1.99
N TRP A 224 -12.39 -12.19 -1.12
CA TRP A 224 -12.92 -13.53 -1.38
C TRP A 224 -14.19 -13.48 -2.24
N GLY A 225 -14.38 -14.51 -3.07
CA GLY A 225 -15.57 -14.64 -3.91
C GLY A 225 -15.48 -13.98 -5.28
N GLY A 226 -14.26 -13.71 -5.77
CA GLY A 226 -14.01 -13.15 -7.10
C GLY A 226 -13.81 -11.64 -7.11
N TYR A 227 -13.55 -11.10 -8.30
CA TYR A 227 -13.27 -9.68 -8.50
C TYR A 227 -14.42 -8.79 -8.02
N LYS A 228 -14.06 -7.72 -7.32
CA LYS A 228 -14.92 -6.60 -6.96
C LYS A 228 -14.08 -5.33 -7.09
N GLU A 229 -14.74 -4.23 -7.43
CA GLU A 229 -14.07 -2.93 -7.44
C GLU A 229 -13.56 -2.62 -6.03
N TYR A 230 -12.27 -2.31 -5.93
CA TYR A 230 -11.63 -2.03 -4.65
C TYR A 230 -11.74 -0.54 -4.34
N PRO A 231 -12.31 -0.14 -3.18
CA PRO A 231 -12.38 1.26 -2.79
C PRO A 231 -10.99 1.75 -2.41
N MET A 232 -10.37 2.58 -3.24
CA MET A 232 -9.02 3.12 -2.96
C MET A 232 -9.05 4.08 -1.75
N PRO A 233 -8.14 3.92 -0.77
CA PRO A 233 -8.14 4.77 0.42
C PRO A 233 -7.46 6.13 0.18
N GLY A 234 -7.77 7.10 1.04
CA GLY A 234 -7.17 8.44 1.02
C GLY A 234 -7.68 9.36 -0.11
N PRO A 235 -7.08 10.54 -0.29
CA PRO A 235 -7.53 11.53 -1.26
C PRO A 235 -7.25 11.10 -2.70
N ALA A 236 -7.85 11.79 -3.67
CA ALA A 236 -7.53 11.63 -5.09
C ALA A 236 -6.04 11.94 -5.37
N VAL A 237 -5.49 11.34 -6.43
CA VAL A 237 -4.14 11.66 -6.91
C VAL A 237 -4.09 13.09 -7.43
N TRP A 238 -3.13 13.88 -6.95
CA TRP A 238 -2.79 15.17 -7.50
C TRP A 238 -1.81 15.01 -8.66
N THR A 239 -2.22 15.44 -9.86
CA THR A 239 -1.44 15.30 -11.11
C THR A 239 -0.79 16.60 -11.57
N GLY A 240 -0.85 17.67 -10.77
CA GLY A 240 -0.34 19.00 -11.13
C GLY A 240 -1.40 20.11 -11.04
N GLY A 241 -0.99 21.35 -11.35
CA GLY A 241 -1.85 22.52 -11.34
C GLY A 241 -2.26 23.04 -9.95
N ASN A 242 -3.18 24.01 -9.94
CA ASN A 242 -3.75 24.57 -8.72
C ASN A 242 -4.98 23.77 -8.31
N SER A 243 -4.96 23.14 -7.13
CA SER A 243 -6.14 22.54 -6.51
C SER A 243 -7.10 23.64 -6.01
N GLY A 244 -7.82 24.28 -6.93
CA GLY A 244 -8.80 25.33 -6.66
C GLY A 244 -10.07 25.14 -7.48
N GLY A 245 -11.01 24.36 -6.96
CA GLY A 245 -12.33 24.12 -7.55
C GLY A 245 -12.81 22.70 -7.28
N ALA A 246 -13.99 22.56 -6.67
CA ALA A 246 -14.62 21.27 -6.42
C ALA A 246 -14.63 20.40 -7.69
N GLN A 247 -14.01 19.22 -7.63
CA GLN A 247 -14.18 18.20 -8.65
C GLN A 247 -15.63 17.70 -8.58
N SER A 248 -16.45 18.23 -9.48
CA SER A 248 -17.62 17.51 -9.98
C SER A 248 -17.12 16.24 -10.69
N PRO A 249 -17.76 15.06 -10.52
CA PRO A 249 -17.26 13.83 -11.10
C PRO A 249 -17.19 13.95 -12.63
N ALA A 250 -16.05 13.52 -13.18
CA ALA A 250 -15.75 13.52 -14.60
C ALA A 250 -16.87 12.85 -15.41
N GLN A 251 -17.56 13.61 -16.25
CA GLN A 251 -18.41 13.07 -17.30
C GLN A 251 -17.53 12.49 -18.40
N THR A 252 -17.81 11.24 -18.75
CA THR A 252 -17.28 10.51 -19.90
C THR A 252 -17.56 11.30 -21.19
N PRO A 253 -16.63 11.36 -22.17
CA PRO A 253 -16.92 11.95 -23.47
C PRO A 253 -17.90 11.05 -24.23
N THR A 254 -19.17 11.44 -24.35
CA THR A 254 -20.08 10.84 -25.33
C THR A 254 -19.86 11.50 -26.69
N GLU A 255 -19.53 10.66 -27.67
CA GLU A 255 -19.45 11.05 -29.08
C GLU A 255 -20.76 11.67 -29.57
N ASP A 256 -20.61 12.76 -30.30
CA ASP A 256 -21.63 13.50 -31.02
C ASP A 256 -22.21 12.63 -32.14
N THR A 257 -23.51 12.35 -32.10
CA THR A 257 -24.24 11.97 -33.32
C THR A 257 -25.60 12.68 -33.32
N THR A 258 -25.70 13.63 -34.23
CA THR A 258 -26.88 14.46 -34.51
C THR A 258 -27.87 13.72 -35.41
N SER A 259 -29.12 13.54 -34.97
CA SER A 259 -30.31 13.61 -35.84
C SER A 259 -31.64 13.48 -35.07
N PRO A 260 -32.77 13.99 -35.63
CA PRO A 260 -33.78 14.71 -34.87
C PRO A 260 -34.98 13.88 -34.42
N ALA A 261 -35.72 14.46 -33.46
CA ALA A 261 -37.03 14.02 -32.98
C ALA A 261 -38.09 13.96 -34.11
N PRO A 262 -39.20 13.21 -33.92
CA PRO A 262 -40.38 13.89 -33.38
C PRO A 262 -41.35 13.04 -32.51
N SER A 263 -42.05 13.79 -31.65
CA SER A 263 -43.49 13.71 -31.33
C SER A 263 -44.08 12.57 -30.48
N SER A 264 -45.19 12.92 -29.84
CA SER A 264 -45.71 12.49 -28.54
C SER A 264 -47.01 11.66 -28.58
N ALA A 265 -47.23 10.91 -27.48
CA ALA A 265 -48.49 10.46 -26.84
C ALA A 265 -49.19 9.16 -27.34
N PRO A 266 -50.12 8.53 -26.55
CA PRO A 266 -50.08 8.18 -25.12
C PRO A 266 -50.59 6.74 -24.75
N SER A 267 -50.34 6.34 -23.49
CA SER A 267 -51.15 5.50 -22.56
C SER A 267 -51.62 4.06 -22.92
N SER A 268 -51.27 3.09 -22.06
CA SER A 268 -52.25 2.30 -21.26
C SER A 268 -51.58 1.32 -20.28
N ALA A 269 -52.10 1.26 -19.06
CA ALA A 269 -51.78 0.27 -18.01
C ALA A 269 -52.54 -1.05 -18.23
N PRO A 270 -52.19 -2.14 -17.52
CA PRO A 270 -52.95 -2.42 -16.30
C PRO A 270 -52.16 -3.02 -15.11
N SER A 271 -52.90 -3.03 -14.00
CA SER A 271 -52.62 -3.47 -12.63
C SER A 271 -52.61 -4.99 -12.42
N SER A 272 -51.81 -5.49 -11.46
CA SER A 272 -52.26 -6.40 -10.40
C SER A 272 -51.18 -6.63 -9.32
N ALA A 273 -51.63 -6.83 -8.08
CA ALA A 273 -50.88 -6.78 -6.82
C ALA A 273 -50.39 -8.18 -6.32
N PRO A 274 -50.05 -8.40 -5.03
CA PRO A 274 -48.74 -8.93 -4.60
C PRO A 274 -48.76 -10.39 -4.12
N VAL A 275 -47.59 -11.03 -4.04
CA VAL A 275 -47.41 -12.31 -3.32
C VAL A 275 -46.18 -12.23 -2.41
N ALA A 276 -46.36 -12.66 -1.17
CA ALA A 276 -45.41 -12.63 -0.08
C ALA A 276 -44.63 -13.96 0.08
N SER A 277 -43.54 -13.84 0.85
CA SER A 277 -42.77 -14.83 1.63
C SER A 277 -42.02 -15.96 0.92
N GLU A 278 -40.72 -16.07 1.20
CA GLU A 278 -40.21 -16.96 2.26
C GLU A 278 -38.72 -16.72 2.53
N ALA A 279 -38.37 -16.75 3.82
CA ALA A 279 -37.01 -16.73 4.30
C ALA A 279 -36.46 -18.16 4.31
N VAL A 280 -35.28 -18.36 3.72
CA VAL A 280 -34.52 -19.61 3.86
C VAL A 280 -33.32 -19.35 4.75
N ALA A 281 -33.37 -19.93 5.94
CA ALA A 281 -32.24 -20.07 6.85
C ALA A 281 -31.23 -21.06 6.26
N HIS A 282 -29.97 -20.64 6.11
CA HIS A 282 -28.87 -21.56 5.86
C HIS A 282 -28.23 -21.99 7.18
N ASN A 283 -28.36 -23.29 7.46
CA ASN A 283 -27.73 -24.00 8.56
C ASN A 283 -26.20 -23.88 8.51
N ALA A 284 -25.63 -23.57 9.67
CA ALA A 284 -24.22 -23.65 9.98
C ALA A 284 -23.87 -25.07 10.43
N GLU A 285 -23.43 -25.93 9.52
CA GLU A 285 -22.78 -27.21 9.84
C GLU A 285 -21.64 -27.47 8.84
N ASN A 286 -20.43 -27.04 9.17
CA ASN A 286 -19.18 -27.78 8.88
C ASN A 286 -17.95 -27.04 9.44
N CYS A 287 -17.74 -27.18 10.75
CA CYS A 287 -16.45 -26.91 11.38
C CYS A 287 -16.07 -28.10 12.26
N ASN A 288 -15.53 -29.16 11.65
CA ASN A 288 -14.80 -30.18 12.40
C ASN A 288 -13.66 -30.78 11.55
N GLY A 289 -12.57 -30.02 11.42
CA GLY A 289 -11.29 -30.47 10.87
C GLY A 289 -10.29 -30.67 12.02
N GLY A 290 -9.80 -31.90 12.16
CA GLY A 290 -9.13 -32.42 13.35
C GLY A 290 -7.80 -31.75 13.73
N LYS A 291 -7.58 -31.72 15.04
CA LYS A 291 -6.31 -31.40 15.71
C LYS A 291 -5.25 -32.44 15.36
N ALA A 292 -4.24 -32.08 14.58
CA ALA A 292 -3.00 -32.84 14.48
C ALA A 292 -1.96 -32.29 15.49
N LYS A 293 -1.92 -32.88 16.68
CA LYS A 293 -0.77 -32.80 17.59
C LYS A 293 0.27 -33.83 17.14
N ARG A 294 1.38 -33.41 16.54
CA ARG A 294 2.65 -34.19 16.51
C ARG A 294 3.80 -33.21 16.27
N GLY A 295 4.78 -33.18 17.17
CA GLY A 295 6.06 -32.50 16.93
C GLY A 295 6.64 -31.62 18.03
N ARG A 296 6.22 -31.70 19.30
CA ARG A 296 7.00 -31.10 20.42
C ARG A 296 7.84 -32.15 21.13
N ARG A 297 8.93 -32.61 20.51
CA ARG A 297 10.07 -33.23 21.21
C ARG A 297 11.29 -33.45 20.31
N ALA A 298 11.88 -32.38 19.77
CA ALA A 298 13.22 -32.44 19.16
C ALA A 298 13.85 -31.04 19.04
N PHE A 299 13.95 -30.29 20.15
CA PHE A 299 14.76 -29.06 20.18
C PHE A 299 15.18 -28.69 21.61
N ARG A 300 15.68 -29.67 22.38
CA ARG A 300 16.19 -29.39 23.74
C ARG A 300 17.41 -30.23 24.16
N GLU A 301 18.26 -30.64 23.21
CA GLU A 301 19.55 -31.29 23.51
C GLU A 301 20.68 -30.82 22.57
N ALA A 302 20.80 -29.52 22.34
CA ALA A 302 21.94 -28.96 21.60
C ALA A 302 22.53 -27.69 22.26
N LEU A 303 22.42 -27.57 23.59
CA LEU A 303 22.92 -26.41 24.34
C LEU A 303 23.66 -26.75 25.65
N LEU A 304 24.16 -27.99 25.80
CA LEU A 304 25.07 -28.34 26.90
C LEU A 304 26.11 -29.34 26.42
N ARG A 305 27.15 -28.84 25.75
CA ARG A 305 28.51 -29.42 25.67
C ARG A 305 29.40 -28.46 24.87
N LYS A 306 29.90 -27.44 25.58
CA LYS A 306 31.16 -26.78 25.30
C LYS A 306 31.95 -26.81 26.61
N GLU A 307 32.64 -27.92 26.82
CA GLU A 307 34.00 -28.00 27.35
C GLU A 307 34.73 -29.03 26.48
#